data_AF-A0A520BA07-F1
#
_entry.id   AF-A0A520BA07-F1
#
_cell.length_a   1.000
_cell.length_b   1.000
_cell.length_c   1.000
_cell.angle_alpha   90.00
_cell.angle_beta   90.00
_cell.angle_gamma   90.00
#
_symmetry.space_group_name_H-M   'P 1'
#
loop_
_entity.id
_entity.type
_entity.pdbx_description
1 polymer ?
#
loop_
_entity_poly.entity_id
_entity_poly.type
_entity_poly.pdbx_seq_one_letter_code
_entity_poly.pdbx_strand_id
1 'polypeptide(L)'
;MIRGLVIGKFMPIHNGHIRLIQFAALHCDELIVSMSFTQQDPIDAEKRFSWIKEIFKSEAKIKPCIIADDFDDEALALMPRTKIWANRMREVYPKIDVLISSEEYGEPFAFNLEAVHILCDQKRIEIPVSATMIRNNPFKYWRFIPDVVKPHFVKRVCFYGPESTGKSTLAEKMALHYQTEFVPEVARELISSNDISV
;
A
#
# COMPACT_ATOMS: atom_id res chain seq x y z
N MET A 1 16.80 -22.53 -5.60
CA MET A 1 16.24 -21.22 -5.21
C MET A 1 14.77 -21.26 -5.58
N ILE A 2 13.88 -21.13 -4.62
CA ILE A 2 12.43 -21.07 -4.79
C ILE A 2 12.04 -19.60 -4.97
N ARG A 3 11.42 -19.26 -6.10
CA ARG A 3 10.92 -17.91 -6.38
C ARG A 3 9.42 -17.82 -6.15
N GLY A 4 9.03 -16.94 -5.24
CA GLY A 4 7.64 -16.60 -4.96
C GLY A 4 7.13 -15.41 -5.78
N LEU A 5 5.83 -15.39 -6.04
CA LEU A 5 5.12 -14.26 -6.63
C LEU A 5 3.90 -13.88 -5.77
N VAL A 6 3.76 -12.59 -5.50
CA VAL A 6 2.52 -11.96 -5.02
C VAL A 6 2.16 -10.84 -6.00
N ILE A 7 0.90 -10.81 -6.45
CA ILE A 7 0.39 -9.76 -7.33
C ILE A 7 -0.66 -8.91 -6.62
N GLY A 8 -0.79 -7.64 -7.01
CA GLY A 8 -1.87 -6.80 -6.53
C GLY A 8 -1.82 -5.36 -7.04
N LYS A 9 -2.95 -4.65 -6.97
CA LYS A 9 -3.00 -3.20 -7.28
C LYS A 9 -2.45 -2.33 -6.14
N PHE A 10 -2.45 -2.83 -4.90
CA PHE A 10 -1.95 -2.14 -3.69
C PHE A 10 -2.40 -0.67 -3.58
N MET A 11 -3.71 -0.44 -3.72
CA MET A 11 -4.29 0.91 -3.85
C MET A 11 -5.30 1.25 -2.73
N PRO A 12 -4.88 1.58 -1.50
CA PRO A 12 -3.49 1.60 -1.05
C PRO A 12 -3.02 0.22 -0.55
N ILE A 13 -1.71 0.07 -0.36
CA ILE A 13 -1.17 -1.00 0.47
C ILE A 13 -1.67 -0.83 1.92
N HIS A 14 -1.96 -1.95 2.58
CA HIS A 14 -2.52 -1.97 3.94
C HIS A 14 -1.99 -3.17 4.72
N ASN A 15 -2.22 -3.21 6.02
CA ASN A 15 -1.66 -4.26 6.90
C ASN A 15 -2.02 -5.68 6.44
N GLY A 16 -3.20 -5.88 5.83
CA GLY A 16 -3.56 -7.17 5.20
C GLY A 16 -2.62 -7.60 4.07
N HIS A 17 -2.25 -6.68 3.17
CA HIS A 17 -1.26 -6.94 2.13
C HIS A 17 0.14 -7.16 2.71
N ILE A 18 0.51 -6.38 3.74
CA ILE A 18 1.82 -6.54 4.41
C ILE A 18 1.95 -7.95 4.99
N ARG A 19 0.92 -8.43 5.69
CA ARG A 19 0.87 -9.80 6.21
C ARG A 19 0.99 -10.84 5.08
N LEU A 20 0.22 -10.67 3.99
CA LEU A 20 0.29 -11.57 2.84
C LEU A 20 1.72 -11.64 2.27
N ILE A 21 2.37 -10.50 2.07
CA ILE A 21 3.73 -10.41 1.53
C ILE A 21 4.74 -11.02 2.52
N GLN A 22 4.62 -10.74 3.82
CA GLN A 22 5.48 -11.34 4.85
C GLN A 22 5.32 -12.85 4.90
N PHE A 23 4.08 -13.35 4.85
CA PHE A 23 3.78 -14.78 4.78
C PHE A 23 4.41 -15.40 3.53
N ALA A 24 4.19 -14.82 2.34
CA ALA A 24 4.81 -15.28 1.11
C ALA A 24 6.34 -15.35 1.19
N ALA A 25 6.96 -14.37 1.83
CA ALA A 25 8.40 -14.31 2.05
C ALA A 25 8.92 -15.46 2.93
N LEU A 26 8.10 -16.12 3.76
CA LEU A 26 8.50 -17.28 4.55
C LEU A 26 8.52 -18.58 3.71
N HIS A 27 7.92 -18.57 2.53
CA HIS A 27 7.76 -19.74 1.67
C HIS A 27 8.64 -19.73 0.40
N CYS A 28 9.58 -18.79 0.30
CA CYS A 28 10.48 -18.67 -0.84
C CYS A 28 11.84 -18.05 -0.46
N ASP A 29 12.85 -18.27 -1.30
CA ASP A 29 14.18 -17.68 -1.14
C ASP A 29 14.22 -16.24 -1.69
N GLU A 30 13.41 -15.96 -2.72
CA GLU A 30 13.22 -14.65 -3.35
C GLU A 30 11.74 -14.44 -3.62
N LEU A 31 11.21 -13.26 -3.26
CA LEU A 31 9.80 -12.92 -3.45
C LEU A 31 9.67 -11.73 -4.40
N ILE A 32 8.98 -11.91 -5.52
CA ILE A 32 8.56 -10.80 -6.38
C ILE A 32 7.20 -10.29 -5.90
N VAL A 33 7.13 -8.99 -5.59
CA VAL A 33 5.87 -8.29 -5.28
C VAL A 33 5.54 -7.42 -6.49
N SER A 34 4.69 -7.95 -7.37
CA SER A 34 4.33 -7.29 -8.64
C SER A 34 3.10 -6.40 -8.44
N MET A 35 3.33 -5.09 -8.43
CA MET A 35 2.26 -4.10 -8.40
C MET A 35 1.76 -3.79 -9.81
N SER A 36 0.47 -4.00 -10.06
CA SER A 36 -0.16 -3.59 -11.31
C SER A 36 -0.74 -2.17 -11.24
N PHE A 37 -0.78 -1.48 -12.39
CA PHE A 37 -1.40 -0.15 -12.49
C PHE A 37 -2.06 0.11 -13.86
N THR A 38 -3.06 0.98 -13.85
CA THR A 38 -3.59 1.65 -15.04
C THR A 38 -3.36 3.16 -14.94
N GLN A 39 -3.38 3.88 -16.07
CA GLN A 39 -3.22 5.34 -16.08
C GLN A 39 -4.42 6.07 -15.43
N GLN A 40 -5.55 5.38 -15.26
CA GLN A 40 -6.78 5.92 -14.69
C GLN A 40 -6.91 5.63 -13.19
N ASP A 41 -5.91 4.99 -12.58
CA ASP A 41 -5.95 4.65 -11.16
C ASP A 41 -6.01 5.93 -10.28
N PRO A 42 -6.87 5.98 -9.26
CA PRO A 42 -7.05 7.17 -8.41
C PRO A 42 -5.84 7.51 -7.53
N ILE A 43 -4.91 6.57 -7.36
CA ILE A 43 -3.65 6.82 -6.65
C ILE A 43 -2.52 6.52 -7.63
N ASP A 44 -1.71 7.55 -7.86
CA ASP A 44 -0.52 7.50 -8.71
C ASP A 44 0.34 6.25 -8.45
N ALA A 45 0.81 5.64 -9.54
CA ALA A 45 1.52 4.38 -9.50
C ALA A 45 2.89 4.52 -8.82
N GLU A 46 3.66 5.57 -9.13
CA GLU A 46 4.96 5.81 -8.50
C GLU A 46 4.82 6.02 -6.99
N LYS A 47 3.76 6.73 -6.57
CA LYS A 47 3.44 6.89 -5.15
C LYS A 47 3.14 5.55 -4.47
N ARG A 48 2.31 4.71 -5.06
CA ARG A 48 2.02 3.37 -4.51
C ARG A 48 3.28 2.50 -4.46
N PHE A 49 4.09 2.53 -5.51
CA PHE A 49 5.34 1.79 -5.58
C PHE A 49 6.34 2.24 -4.51
N SER A 50 6.41 3.55 -4.25
CA SER A 50 7.25 4.12 -3.20
C SER A 50 6.88 3.58 -1.81
N TRP A 51 5.59 3.37 -1.52
CA TRP A 51 5.14 2.79 -0.26
C TRP A 51 5.62 1.35 -0.09
N ILE A 52 5.51 0.53 -1.14
CA ILE A 52 5.97 -0.88 -1.10
C ILE A 52 7.48 -0.91 -0.85
N LYS A 53 8.26 -0.10 -1.59
CA LYS A 53 9.71 0.00 -1.40
C LYS A 53 10.08 0.41 0.01
N GLU A 54 9.42 1.42 0.58
CA GLU A 54 9.72 1.90 1.93
C GLU A 54 9.37 0.88 3.00
N ILE A 55 8.21 0.19 2.88
CA ILE A 55 7.77 -0.82 3.85
C ILE A 55 8.74 -2.00 3.89
N PHE A 56 9.27 -2.44 2.74
CA PHE A 56 10.11 -3.63 2.63
C PHE A 56 11.59 -3.31 2.39
N LYS A 57 12.05 -2.09 2.67
CA LYS A 57 13.43 -1.64 2.39
C LYS A 57 14.50 -2.47 3.08
N SER A 58 14.20 -3.06 4.24
CA SER A 58 15.11 -3.91 5.01
C SER A 58 15.07 -5.38 4.59
N GLU A 59 14.12 -5.79 3.74
CA GLU A 59 13.87 -7.18 3.37
C GLU A 59 14.53 -7.51 2.03
N ALA A 60 15.82 -7.87 2.05
CA ALA A 60 16.62 -8.07 0.83
C ALA A 60 16.05 -9.11 -0.16
N LYS A 61 15.29 -10.10 0.34
CA LYS A 61 14.63 -11.13 -0.48
C LYS A 61 13.38 -10.64 -1.21
N ILE A 62 12.78 -9.54 -0.76
CA ILE A 62 11.57 -8.98 -1.35
C ILE A 62 11.99 -8.02 -2.47
N LYS A 63 11.49 -8.28 -3.68
CA LYS A 63 11.76 -7.52 -4.90
C LYS A 63 10.45 -6.86 -5.37
N PRO A 64 10.21 -5.59 -4.98
CA PRO A 64 9.09 -4.82 -5.53
C PRO A 64 9.29 -4.60 -7.03
N CYS A 65 8.27 -4.94 -7.81
CA CYS A 65 8.21 -4.68 -9.25
C CYS A 65 6.91 -3.96 -9.60
N ILE A 66 6.92 -3.25 -10.72
CA ILE A 66 5.77 -2.52 -11.24
C ILE A 66 5.49 -2.96 -12.68
N ILE A 67 4.23 -3.19 -13.01
CA ILE A 67 3.80 -3.62 -14.34
C ILE A 67 2.52 -2.88 -14.76
N ALA A 68 2.44 -2.46 -16.02
CA ALA A 68 1.21 -1.91 -16.57
C ALA A 68 0.18 -3.04 -16.74
N ASP A 69 -1.07 -2.75 -16.37
CA ASP A 69 -2.22 -3.67 -16.47
C ASP A 69 -2.93 -3.48 -17.83
N ASP A 70 -2.18 -3.64 -18.92
CA ASP A 70 -2.62 -3.43 -20.31
C ASP A 70 -3.00 -4.72 -21.05
N PHE A 71 -2.97 -5.85 -20.34
CA PHE A 71 -3.19 -7.18 -20.87
C PHE A 71 -4.40 -7.88 -20.25
N ASP A 72 -4.95 -7.35 -19.16
CA ASP A 72 -6.09 -7.95 -18.48
C ASP A 72 -7.39 -7.75 -19.25
N ASP A 73 -8.22 -8.79 -19.27
CA ASP A 73 -9.54 -8.79 -19.90
C ASP A 73 -10.57 -9.28 -18.89
N GLU A 74 -11.28 -8.32 -18.29
CA GLU A 74 -12.28 -8.60 -17.25
C GLU A 74 -13.54 -9.31 -17.80
N ALA A 75 -13.75 -9.34 -19.11
CA ALA A 75 -14.87 -10.04 -19.73
C ALA A 75 -14.68 -11.56 -19.76
N LEU A 76 -13.44 -12.04 -19.59
CA LEU A 76 -13.12 -13.46 -19.60
C LEU A 76 -13.38 -14.12 -18.23
N ALA A 77 -13.74 -15.39 -18.29
CA ALA A 77 -13.77 -16.26 -17.10
C ALA A 77 -12.35 -16.41 -16.49
N LEU A 78 -12.28 -16.79 -15.20
CA LEU A 78 -11.02 -16.85 -14.45
C LEU A 78 -9.93 -17.71 -15.11
N MET A 79 -10.26 -18.90 -15.63
CA MET A 79 -9.26 -19.79 -16.27
C MET A 79 -8.58 -19.16 -17.50
N PRO A 80 -9.30 -18.69 -18.53
CA PRO A 80 -8.67 -18.01 -19.67
C PRO A 80 -8.04 -16.67 -19.30
N ARG A 81 -8.65 -15.89 -18.40
CA ARG A 81 -8.09 -14.60 -17.93
C ARG A 81 -6.73 -14.79 -17.25
N THR A 82 -6.64 -15.72 -16.30
CA THR A 82 -5.39 -16.02 -15.58
C THR A 82 -4.32 -16.67 -16.46
N LYS A 83 -4.70 -17.29 -17.58
CA LYS A 83 -3.74 -17.76 -18.60
C LYS A 83 -3.02 -16.60 -19.28
N ILE A 84 -3.74 -15.52 -19.58
CA ILE A 84 -3.13 -14.29 -20.13
C ILE A 84 -2.17 -13.70 -19.11
N TRP A 85 -2.57 -13.62 -17.84
CA TRP A 85 -1.70 -13.16 -16.76
C TRP A 85 -0.43 -14.00 -16.65
N ALA A 86 -0.56 -15.33 -16.70
CA ALA A 86 0.58 -16.24 -16.61
C ALA A 86 1.56 -16.08 -17.78
N ASN A 87 1.04 -15.90 -19.00
CA ASN A 87 1.87 -15.59 -20.16
C ASN A 87 2.65 -14.29 -19.94
N ARG A 88 1.97 -13.24 -19.48
CA ARG A 88 2.62 -11.96 -19.20
C ARG A 88 3.69 -12.07 -18.13
N MET A 89 3.42 -12.77 -17.03
CA MET A 89 4.41 -12.96 -15.97
C MET A 89 5.65 -13.72 -16.47
N ARG A 90 5.49 -14.69 -17.37
CA ARG A 90 6.61 -15.44 -17.97
C ARG A 90 7.48 -14.59 -18.90
N GLU A 91 6.93 -13.54 -19.50
CA GLU A 91 7.69 -12.59 -20.31
C GLU A 91 8.50 -11.61 -19.46
N VAL A 92 7.94 -11.20 -18.32
CA VAL A 92 8.47 -10.11 -17.49
C VAL A 92 9.39 -10.62 -16.39
N TYR A 93 9.12 -11.80 -15.84
CA TYR A 93 9.83 -12.34 -14.69
C TYR A 93 10.50 -13.68 -15.02
N PRO A 94 11.59 -14.03 -14.30
CA PRO A 94 12.11 -15.38 -14.30
C PRO A 94 11.06 -16.39 -13.83
N LYS A 95 11.33 -17.68 -14.04
CA LYS A 95 10.46 -18.76 -13.59
C LYS A 95 10.03 -18.56 -12.13
N ILE A 96 8.72 -18.62 -11.93
CA ILE A 96 8.03 -18.57 -10.63
C ILE A 96 7.73 -20.00 -10.21
N ASP A 97 8.11 -20.36 -8.98
CA ASP A 97 7.89 -21.70 -8.43
C ASP A 97 6.65 -21.74 -7.54
N VAL A 98 6.33 -20.62 -6.88
CA VAL A 98 5.23 -20.51 -5.93
C VAL A 98 4.44 -19.21 -6.14
N LEU A 99 3.13 -19.32 -6.26
CA LEU A 99 2.20 -18.18 -6.23
C LEU A 99 1.50 -18.15 -4.87
N ILE A 100 1.50 -16.99 -4.21
CA ILE A 100 0.83 -16.80 -2.93
C ILE A 100 -0.26 -15.74 -3.10
N SER A 101 -1.50 -16.07 -2.73
CA SER A 101 -2.63 -15.13 -2.82
C SER A 101 -3.71 -15.42 -1.78
N SER A 102 -4.62 -14.46 -1.61
CA SER A 102 -5.81 -14.56 -0.76
C SER A 102 -7.11 -14.58 -1.58
N GLU A 103 -7.01 -14.75 -2.89
CA GLU A 103 -8.11 -14.51 -3.85
C GLU A 103 -8.41 -15.77 -4.67
N GLU A 104 -9.65 -15.91 -5.14
CA GLU A 104 -10.13 -17.09 -5.88
C GLU A 104 -9.39 -17.34 -7.19
N TYR A 105 -8.79 -16.31 -7.80
CA TYR A 105 -7.97 -16.47 -8.99
C TYR A 105 -6.66 -17.23 -8.71
N GLY A 106 -6.28 -17.45 -7.45
CA GLY A 106 -5.00 -18.01 -7.05
C GLY A 106 -4.71 -19.39 -7.65
N GLU A 107 -5.61 -20.35 -7.46
CA GLU A 107 -5.48 -21.70 -8.03
C GLU A 107 -5.36 -21.71 -9.56
N PRO A 108 -6.31 -21.13 -10.33
CA PRO A 108 -6.23 -21.15 -11.79
C PRO A 108 -5.02 -20.39 -12.33
N PHE A 109 -4.57 -19.34 -11.63
CA PHE A 109 -3.37 -18.60 -12.00
C PHE A 109 -2.09 -19.40 -11.76
N ALA A 110 -1.95 -20.05 -10.60
CA ALA A 110 -0.81 -20.93 -10.31
C ALA A 110 -0.75 -22.10 -11.31
N PHE A 111 -1.90 -22.70 -11.64
CA PHE A 111 -1.99 -23.75 -12.65
C PHE A 111 -1.44 -23.28 -14.00
N ASN A 112 -1.86 -22.11 -14.49
CA ASN A 112 -1.38 -21.55 -15.76
C ASN A 112 0.09 -21.07 -15.73
N LEU A 113 0.61 -20.77 -14.53
CA LEU A 113 2.02 -20.44 -14.29
C LEU A 113 2.91 -21.68 -14.16
N GLU A 114 2.33 -22.88 -14.05
CA GLU A 114 3.04 -24.11 -13.66
C GLU A 114 3.76 -23.95 -12.31
N ALA A 115 3.12 -23.23 -11.38
CA ALA A 115 3.61 -22.94 -10.03
C ALA A 115 2.74 -23.61 -8.96
N VAL A 116 3.29 -23.80 -7.76
CA VAL A 116 2.51 -24.24 -6.59
C VAL A 116 1.71 -23.05 -6.06
N HIS A 117 0.41 -23.26 -5.80
CA HIS A 117 -0.39 -22.25 -5.10
C HIS A 117 -0.31 -22.44 -3.59
N ILE A 118 -0.09 -21.35 -2.86
CA ILE A 118 -0.29 -21.30 -1.41
C ILE A 118 -1.36 -20.25 -1.11
N LEU A 119 -2.52 -20.72 -0.64
CA LEU A 119 -3.61 -19.86 -0.21
C LEU A 119 -3.31 -19.27 1.18
N CYS A 120 -3.39 -17.95 1.31
CA CYS A 120 -3.20 -17.25 2.58
C CYS A 120 -4.50 -16.53 2.97
N ASP A 121 -5.16 -16.97 4.03
CA ASP A 121 -6.29 -16.28 4.69
C ASP A 121 -7.33 -15.67 3.72
N GLN A 122 -7.94 -16.52 2.89
CA GLN A 122 -8.95 -16.10 1.93
C GLN A 122 -10.14 -15.37 2.57
N LYS A 123 -10.51 -15.77 3.79
CA LYS A 123 -11.63 -15.20 4.55
C LYS A 123 -11.28 -13.88 5.25
N ARG A 124 -10.02 -13.45 5.21
CA ARG A 124 -9.51 -12.22 5.85
C ARG A 124 -9.86 -12.16 7.34
N ILE A 125 -9.74 -13.29 8.04
CA ILE A 125 -10.15 -13.42 9.45
C ILE A 125 -9.22 -12.62 10.34
N GLU A 126 -7.91 -12.66 10.08
CA GLU A 126 -6.92 -11.99 10.93
C GLU A 126 -6.90 -10.48 10.71
N ILE A 127 -7.02 -10.04 9.45
CA ILE A 127 -7.00 -8.62 9.10
C ILE A 127 -8.20 -8.30 8.20
N PRO A 128 -9.38 -8.00 8.78
CA PRO A 128 -10.64 -7.82 8.06
C PRO A 128 -10.73 -6.43 7.41
N VAL A 129 -9.90 -6.20 6.40
CA VAL A 129 -9.84 -4.93 5.66
C VAL A 129 -9.70 -5.17 4.16
N SER A 130 -10.11 -4.19 3.37
CA SER A 130 -9.81 -4.13 1.94
C SER A 130 -9.34 -2.73 1.56
N ALA A 131 -8.61 -2.66 0.45
CA ALA A 131 -8.21 -1.39 -0.13
C ALA A 131 -9.43 -0.49 -0.44
N THR A 132 -10.53 -1.08 -0.93
CA THR A 132 -11.79 -0.36 -1.19
C THR A 132 -12.42 0.21 0.08
N MET A 133 -12.42 -0.56 1.18
CA MET A 133 -12.91 -0.09 2.48
C MET A 133 -12.13 1.13 2.97
N ILE A 134 -10.80 1.09 2.86
CA ILE A 134 -9.92 2.21 3.22
C ILE A 134 -10.18 3.42 2.33
N ARG A 135 -10.21 3.27 1.00
CA ARG A 135 -10.47 4.40 0.09
C ARG A 135 -11.80 5.10 0.39
N ASN A 136 -12.84 4.33 0.72
CA ASN A 136 -14.17 4.88 1.01
C ASN A 136 -14.26 5.51 2.41
N ASN A 137 -13.56 4.97 3.41
CA ASN A 137 -13.63 5.45 4.80
C ASN A 137 -12.27 5.36 5.53
N PRO A 138 -11.28 6.20 5.18
CA PRO A 138 -9.90 6.04 5.68
C PRO A 138 -9.81 6.12 7.20
N PHE A 139 -10.51 7.06 7.84
CA PHE A 139 -10.46 7.25 9.29
C PHE A 139 -11.10 6.09 10.06
N LYS A 140 -12.12 5.42 9.50
CA LYS A 140 -12.73 4.22 10.11
C LYS A 140 -11.73 3.06 10.17
N TYR A 141 -10.87 2.95 9.14
CA TYR A 141 -9.90 1.87 9.00
C TYR A 141 -8.47 2.31 9.27
N TRP A 142 -8.27 3.45 9.96
CA TRP A 142 -6.97 4.09 10.16
C TRP A 142 -5.90 3.16 10.72
N ARG A 143 -6.30 2.27 11.64
CA ARG A 143 -5.40 1.26 12.27
C ARG A 143 -4.78 0.27 11.28
N PHE A 144 -5.39 0.09 10.10
CA PHE A 144 -4.93 -0.84 9.07
C PHE A 144 -4.06 -0.16 8.00
N ILE A 145 -3.91 1.17 8.09
CA ILE A 145 -3.12 1.97 7.15
C ILE A 145 -1.69 2.10 7.71
N PRO A 146 -0.65 1.67 6.98
CA PRO A 146 0.74 1.80 7.39
C PRO A 146 1.15 3.26 7.53
N ASP A 147 2.11 3.57 8.39
CA ASP A 147 2.51 4.96 8.67
C ASP A 147 3.01 5.71 7.43
N VAL A 148 3.72 5.05 6.52
CA VAL A 148 4.16 5.66 5.24
C VAL A 148 2.98 6.04 4.33
N VAL A 149 1.83 5.39 4.50
CA VAL A 149 0.62 5.59 3.69
C VAL A 149 -0.30 6.63 4.32
N LYS A 150 -0.35 6.72 5.66
CA LYS A 150 -1.22 7.65 6.41
C LYS A 150 -1.18 9.11 5.89
N PRO A 151 -0.02 9.70 5.51
CA PRO A 151 0.04 11.05 4.96
C PRO A 151 -0.80 11.29 3.69
N HIS A 152 -1.16 10.24 2.95
CA HIS A 152 -2.07 10.35 1.80
C HIS A 152 -3.52 10.60 2.24
N PHE A 153 -3.94 10.08 3.38
CA PHE A 153 -5.32 10.12 3.86
C PHE A 153 -5.56 11.16 4.96
N VAL A 154 -4.50 11.79 5.48
CA VAL A 154 -4.62 12.81 6.52
C VAL A 154 -5.37 14.04 5.99
N LYS A 155 -6.32 14.56 6.79
CA LYS A 155 -6.92 15.87 6.55
C LYS A 155 -6.13 16.92 7.31
N ARG A 156 -5.72 17.99 6.61
CA ARG A 156 -5.05 19.14 7.23
C ARG A 156 -6.06 20.26 7.42
N VAL A 157 -6.16 20.76 8.65
CA VAL A 157 -7.02 21.90 9.00
C VAL A 157 -6.10 23.07 9.35
N CYS A 158 -6.20 24.16 8.59
CA CYS A 158 -5.41 25.36 8.81
C CYS A 158 -6.30 26.43 9.46
N PHE A 159 -5.88 26.94 10.61
CA PHE A 159 -6.50 28.09 11.26
C PHE A 159 -5.76 29.35 10.82
N TYR A 160 -6.42 30.20 10.02
CA TYR A 160 -5.84 31.44 9.49
C TYR A 160 -6.54 32.66 10.08
N GLY A 161 -5.81 33.77 10.25
CA GLY A 161 -6.36 35.03 10.76
C GLY A 161 -5.29 35.94 11.39
N PRO A 162 -5.67 37.17 11.81
CA PRO A 162 -4.75 38.16 12.37
C PRO A 162 -4.00 37.66 13.61
N GLU A 163 -2.89 38.31 13.95
CA GLU A 163 -2.16 38.05 15.19
C GLU A 163 -3.06 38.25 16.42
N SER A 164 -2.77 37.50 17.49
CA SER A 164 -3.49 37.60 18.78
C SER A 164 -5.00 37.33 18.74
N THR A 165 -5.51 36.64 17.72
CA THR A 165 -6.94 36.22 17.61
C THR A 165 -7.23 34.82 18.18
N GLY A 166 -6.30 34.25 18.95
CA GLY A 166 -6.50 32.95 19.61
C GLY A 166 -6.29 31.71 18.74
N LYS A 167 -5.75 31.85 17.52
CA LYS A 167 -5.51 30.74 16.58
C LYS A 167 -4.69 29.59 17.18
N SER A 168 -3.56 29.90 17.82
CA SER A 168 -2.70 28.88 18.43
C SER A 168 -3.43 28.14 19.55
N THR A 169 -4.19 28.88 20.39
CA THR A 169 -5.00 28.31 21.47
C THR A 169 -6.12 27.42 20.94
N LEU A 170 -6.77 27.82 19.83
CA LEU A 170 -7.78 26.99 19.19
C LEU A 170 -7.18 25.72 18.59
N ALA A 171 -6.04 25.84 17.90
CA ALA A 171 -5.34 24.69 17.31
C ALA A 171 -4.95 23.66 18.37
N GLU A 172 -4.35 24.10 19.48
CA GLU A 172 -3.98 23.23 20.61
C GLU A 172 -5.21 22.57 21.25
N LYS A 173 -6.28 23.34 21.50
CA LYS A 173 -7.53 22.78 22.05
C LYS A 173 -8.18 21.76 21.13
N MET A 174 -8.16 22.01 19.82
CA MET A 174 -8.70 21.08 18.83
C MET A 174 -7.85 19.81 18.74
N ALA A 175 -6.53 19.94 18.76
CA ALA A 175 -5.61 18.80 18.82
C ALA A 175 -5.89 17.91 20.05
N LEU A 176 -6.02 18.52 21.23
CA LEU A 176 -6.36 17.80 22.45
C LEU A 176 -7.74 17.12 22.35
N HIS A 177 -8.75 17.82 21.85
CA HIS A 177 -10.12 17.30 21.74
C HIS A 177 -10.23 16.11 20.78
N TYR A 178 -9.57 16.18 19.63
CA TYR A 178 -9.58 15.13 18.60
C TYR A 178 -8.47 14.09 18.79
N GLN A 179 -7.67 14.21 19.86
CA GLN A 179 -6.52 13.33 20.14
C GLN A 179 -5.58 13.21 18.92
N THR A 180 -5.21 14.37 18.36
CA THR A 180 -4.34 14.50 17.19
C THR A 180 -3.24 15.52 17.44
N GLU A 181 -2.27 15.58 16.54
CA GLU A 181 -1.18 16.57 16.59
C GLU A 181 -1.60 17.92 16.01
N PHE A 182 -0.95 19.00 16.47
CA PHE A 182 -0.95 20.30 15.79
C PHE A 182 0.49 20.73 15.47
N VAL A 183 0.62 21.57 14.45
CA VAL A 183 1.91 22.21 14.11
C VAL A 183 1.84 23.66 14.58
N PRO A 184 2.78 24.13 15.43
CA PRO A 184 2.79 25.50 15.92
C PRO A 184 3.13 26.51 14.81
N GLU A 185 2.83 27.79 15.07
CA GLU A 185 3.18 28.90 14.18
C GLU A 185 4.66 29.27 14.32
N VAL A 186 5.45 28.98 13.27
CA VAL A 186 6.91 29.20 13.24
C VAL A 186 7.30 30.65 13.56
N ALA A 187 6.51 31.64 13.11
CA ALA A 187 6.78 33.05 13.38
C ALA A 187 6.85 33.37 14.88
N ARG A 188 6.04 32.69 15.70
CA ARG A 188 6.02 32.91 17.15
C ARG A 188 7.28 32.38 17.84
N GLU A 189 7.83 31.28 17.34
CA GLU A 189 9.10 30.71 17.85
C GLU A 189 10.29 31.57 17.42
N LEU A 190 10.31 32.05 16.17
CA LEU A 190 11.37 32.92 15.64
C LEU A 190 11.43 34.29 16.34
N ILE A 191 10.28 34.94 16.59
CA ILE A 191 10.23 36.28 17.23
C ILE A 191 10.65 36.23 18.70
N SER A 192 10.47 35.08 19.37
CA SER A 192 10.85 34.94 20.79
C SER A 192 12.36 34.87 21.04
N SER A 193 13.16 34.61 20.01
CA SER A 193 14.61 34.43 20.16
C SER A 193 15.46 35.58 19.65
N ASN A 194 15.01 36.41 18.70
CA ASN A 194 15.79 37.50 18.06
C ASN A 194 17.22 37.13 17.57
N ASP A 195 17.68 35.89 17.75
CA ASP A 195 18.96 35.37 17.31
C ASP A 195 18.78 34.66 15.97
N ILE A 196 18.77 35.47 14.91
CA ILE A 196 19.00 34.98 13.56
C ILE A 196 20.51 34.94 13.37
N SER A 197 21.13 33.76 13.54
CA SER A 197 22.49 33.54 13.07
C SER A 197 22.45 33.27 11.56
N VAL A 198 23.15 34.14 10.82
CA VAL A 198 23.36 34.05 9.36
C VAL A 198 24.44 33.05 9.04
#